data_AF-A0AAN6E8W5-F1
#
_entry.id   AF-A0AAN6E8W5-F1
#
_cell.length_a   1.000
_cell.length_b   1.000
_cell.length_c   1.000
_cell.angle_alpha   90.00
_cell.angle_beta   90.00
_cell.angle_gamma   90.00
#
_symmetry.space_group_name_H-M   'P 1'
#
loop_
_entity.id
_entity.type
_entity.pdbx_description
1 polymer ?
#
loop_
_entity_poly.entity_id
_entity_poly.type
_entity_poly.pdbx_seq_one_letter_code
_entity_poly.pdbx_strand_id
1 'polypeptide(L)'
;MLPIDGMWIDMNEPASFCTGSCGSNRPMNEEPTPPWLSTAPHRFINKTNRMLVPPYAINNHELELSDKTVETTAIHATGVTEYHVHNLYGHMESRATRDFLLAYRRNQRPFILSRSTFAGSGALVSHWTGDNMASWADLHVSIASVFDFGIFGIPMVGADICGFYGNTTEELCARWMELGAFYPFSRSHNAKGLAPQEPYRWASVAKATRRALRVRYALLAYMYSAYQDSVEHGWPVARPLVFEFPSSQFASNDKQMLIGSSILVSPVLTQGARSVDAVFPTGRWYDWYTHAHINGHNTNVTLDAPLEHINVHIRGGSI
;
A
#
# COMPACT_ATOMS: atom_id res chain seq x y z
N MET A 1 30.63 -1.69 -7.74
CA MET A 1 29.29 -1.41 -7.16
C MET A 1 28.29 -1.57 -8.30
N LEU A 2 27.19 -2.31 -8.11
CA LEU A 2 26.16 -2.48 -9.15
C LEU A 2 25.48 -1.12 -9.42
N PRO A 3 25.25 -0.71 -10.68
CA PRO A 3 24.55 0.52 -10.97
C PRO A 3 23.07 0.37 -10.61
N ILE A 4 22.63 1.00 -9.53
CA ILE A 4 21.23 0.98 -9.06
C ILE A 4 20.57 2.34 -9.26
N ASP A 5 19.30 2.37 -9.67
CA ASP A 5 18.51 3.61 -9.85
C ASP A 5 17.63 3.94 -8.63
N GLY A 6 17.42 2.98 -7.74
CA GLY A 6 16.65 3.12 -6.52
C GLY A 6 16.88 1.95 -5.58
N MET A 7 16.30 2.01 -4.39
CA MET A 7 16.41 0.96 -3.37
C MET A 7 15.04 0.54 -2.84
N TRP A 8 14.88 -0.75 -2.62
CA TRP A 8 13.78 -1.29 -1.86
C TRP A 8 14.34 -1.79 -0.53
N ILE A 9 13.96 -1.10 0.55
CA ILE A 9 14.30 -1.47 1.93
C ILE A 9 13.10 -2.20 2.54
N ASP A 10 13.33 -3.43 2.96
CA ASP A 10 12.31 -4.38 3.41
C ASP A 10 12.75 -5.01 4.73
N MET A 11 11.83 -5.69 5.42
CA MET A 11 12.10 -6.34 6.70
C MET A 11 12.52 -5.36 7.81
N ASN A 12 12.12 -4.09 7.69
CA ASN A 12 12.65 -2.98 8.47
C ASN A 12 11.71 -2.45 9.56
N GLU A 13 10.84 -3.30 10.08
CA GLU A 13 10.04 -3.01 11.28
C GLU A 13 10.88 -2.65 12.51
N PRO A 14 11.98 -3.35 12.90
CA PRO A 14 12.79 -4.39 12.24
C PRO A 14 12.30 -5.82 12.45
N ALA A 15 12.15 -6.60 11.38
CA ALA A 15 11.66 -7.96 11.47
C ALA A 15 12.75 -8.96 11.88
N SER A 16 12.40 -9.90 12.75
CA SER A 16 13.25 -11.01 13.18
C SER A 16 12.45 -12.31 13.23
N PHE A 17 13.04 -13.41 12.76
CA PHE A 17 12.46 -14.75 12.96
C PHE A 17 12.71 -15.31 14.36
N CYS A 18 13.61 -14.70 15.13
CA CYS A 18 13.81 -14.98 16.54
C CYS A 18 13.03 -13.97 17.39
N THR A 19 12.39 -14.41 18.47
CA THR A 19 11.82 -13.51 19.47
C THR A 19 12.93 -12.81 20.24
N GLY A 20 13.05 -11.48 20.07
CA GLY A 20 14.04 -10.64 20.72
C GLY A 20 15.45 -10.77 20.15
N SER A 21 16.22 -11.79 20.58
CA SER A 21 17.59 -12.01 20.14
C SER A 21 17.84 -13.48 19.88
N CYS A 22 18.39 -13.80 18.70
CA CYS A 22 18.79 -15.17 18.36
C CYS A 22 19.90 -15.71 19.28
N GLY A 23 20.54 -14.86 20.11
CA GLY A 23 21.54 -15.23 21.11
C GLY A 23 21.02 -15.31 22.54
N SER A 24 19.72 -15.12 22.78
CA SER A 24 19.14 -15.06 24.14
C SER A 24 18.87 -16.42 24.78
N ASN A 25 19.23 -17.54 24.13
CA ASN A 25 18.86 -18.92 24.50
C ASN A 25 17.34 -19.15 24.66
N ARG A 26 16.49 -18.22 24.23
CA ARG A 26 15.06 -18.48 24.11
C ARG A 26 14.82 -19.49 22.98
N PRO A 27 14.03 -20.56 23.21
CA PRO A 27 13.68 -21.50 22.15
C PRO A 27 12.94 -20.76 21.03
N MET A 28 13.37 -20.93 19.78
CA MET A 28 12.68 -20.35 18.61
C MET A 28 11.22 -20.83 18.47
N ASN A 29 10.85 -21.91 19.15
CA ASN A 29 9.55 -22.57 19.06
C ASN A 29 8.69 -22.37 20.32
N GLU A 30 9.11 -21.51 21.27
CA GLU A 30 8.25 -21.19 22.41
C GLU A 30 7.18 -20.22 21.94
N GLU A 31 5.90 -20.62 22.00
CA GLU A 31 4.82 -19.71 21.67
C GLU A 31 4.89 -18.48 22.59
N PRO A 32 4.82 -17.25 22.05
CA PRO A 32 4.82 -16.06 22.88
C PRO A 32 3.62 -16.17 23.82
N THR A 33 3.87 -16.15 25.13
CA THR A 33 2.78 -16.17 26.10
C THR A 33 2.63 -14.77 26.66
N PRO A 34 1.41 -14.21 26.71
CA PRO A 34 1.23 -12.88 27.25
C PRO A 34 1.81 -12.84 28.67
N PRO A 35 2.73 -11.92 28.98
CA PRO A 35 3.44 -11.95 30.26
C PRO A 35 2.54 -11.93 31.50
N TRP A 36 1.33 -11.41 31.33
CA TRP A 36 0.24 -11.30 32.32
C TRP A 36 -0.65 -12.56 32.44
N LEU A 37 -0.66 -13.47 31.45
CA LEU A 37 -1.44 -14.71 31.47
C LEU A 37 -0.60 -15.96 31.80
N SER A 38 0.73 -15.85 31.72
CA SER A 38 1.61 -16.98 31.97
C SER A 38 1.78 -17.28 33.47
N THR A 39 1.26 -18.43 33.89
CA THR A 39 1.55 -19.09 35.18
C THR A 39 2.88 -19.85 35.15
N ALA A 40 3.43 -20.09 33.95
CA ALA A 40 4.79 -20.61 33.82
C ALA A 40 5.77 -19.53 34.30
N PRO A 41 6.81 -19.90 35.07
CA PRO A 41 7.95 -19.01 35.21
C PRO A 41 8.51 -18.86 33.80
N HIS A 42 8.28 -17.71 33.15
CA HIS A 42 9.10 -17.32 32.01
C HIS A 42 10.53 -17.38 32.52
N ARG A 43 11.23 -18.49 32.31
CA ARG A 43 12.53 -18.76 32.93
C ARG A 43 13.59 -17.72 32.55
N PHE A 44 13.25 -16.84 31.60
CA PHE A 44 14.11 -15.87 30.96
C PHE A 44 13.52 -14.44 30.91
N ILE A 45 12.30 -14.19 31.42
CA ILE A 45 11.69 -12.83 31.41
C ILE A 45 11.52 -12.33 32.83
N ASN A 46 12.30 -11.30 33.16
CA ASN A 46 12.12 -10.59 34.41
C ASN A 46 10.79 -9.80 34.36
N LYS A 47 9.73 -10.30 35.02
CA LYS A 47 8.41 -9.66 35.12
C LYS A 47 8.43 -8.25 35.74
N THR A 48 9.54 -7.85 36.39
CA THR A 48 9.73 -6.48 36.89
C THR A 48 10.30 -5.53 35.84
N ASN A 49 10.83 -6.04 34.73
CA ASN A 49 11.35 -5.22 33.64
C ASN A 49 10.17 -4.68 32.80
N ARG A 50 9.83 -3.42 33.04
CA ARG A 50 8.71 -2.73 32.39
C ARG A 50 8.87 -2.53 30.88
N MET A 51 10.07 -2.70 30.33
CA MET A 51 10.28 -2.65 28.87
C MET A 51 9.93 -3.97 28.19
N LEU A 52 10.13 -5.11 28.88
CA LEU A 52 9.74 -6.44 28.37
C LEU A 52 8.27 -6.74 28.68
N VAL A 53 7.81 -6.30 29.84
CA VAL A 53 6.44 -6.49 30.33
C VAL A 53 5.87 -5.13 30.73
N PRO A 54 5.34 -4.36 29.78
CA PRO A 54 4.76 -3.07 30.09
C PRO A 54 3.57 -3.24 31.05
N PRO A 55 3.36 -2.29 32.00
CA PRO A 55 2.24 -2.36 32.93
C PRO A 55 0.88 -2.28 32.24
N TYR A 56 0.84 -1.79 31.00
CA TYR A 56 -0.32 -1.79 30.13
C TYR A 56 0.00 -2.56 28.86
N ALA A 57 -0.78 -3.62 28.62
CA ALA A 57 -0.74 -4.38 27.39
C ALA A 57 -1.43 -3.61 26.26
N ILE A 58 -0.76 -3.48 25.12
CA ILE A 58 -1.43 -3.01 23.90
C ILE A 58 -2.16 -4.18 23.25
N ASN A 59 -3.25 -3.90 22.52
CA ASN A 59 -3.99 -4.90 21.75
C ASN A 59 -3.33 -5.07 20.36
N ASN A 60 -2.09 -5.54 20.35
CA ASN A 60 -1.36 -5.89 19.13
C ASN A 60 -1.66 -7.34 18.71
N HIS A 61 -1.33 -7.68 17.46
CA HIS A 61 -1.45 -9.05 16.95
C HIS A 61 -0.48 -10.00 17.68
N GLU A 62 0.72 -9.52 17.97
CA GLU A 62 1.78 -10.31 18.61
C GLU A 62 1.73 -10.18 20.14
N LEU A 63 1.62 -11.30 20.85
CA LEU A 63 1.34 -11.30 22.29
C LEU A 63 2.43 -10.65 23.16
N GLU A 64 3.70 -10.71 22.73
CA GLU A 64 4.85 -10.05 23.36
C GLU A 64 5.41 -8.93 22.46
N LEU A 65 5.86 -7.81 23.04
CA LEU A 65 6.42 -6.69 22.26
C LEU A 65 7.70 -7.04 21.48
N SER A 66 8.48 -8.01 21.95
CA SER A 66 9.69 -8.46 21.27
C SER A 66 9.44 -9.62 20.31
N ASP A 67 8.19 -10.03 20.11
CA ASP A 67 7.89 -11.06 19.14
C ASP A 67 7.97 -10.52 17.71
N LYS A 68 8.48 -11.37 16.81
CA LYS A 68 8.83 -11.03 15.42
C LYS A 68 9.78 -9.83 15.25
N THR A 69 10.45 -9.39 16.31
CA THR A 69 11.35 -8.23 16.29
C THR A 69 12.49 -8.37 17.29
N VAL A 70 13.27 -7.31 17.46
CA VAL A 70 14.41 -7.25 18.37
C VAL A 70 13.96 -7.01 19.82
N GLU A 71 14.83 -7.32 20.78
CA GLU A 71 14.48 -7.19 22.20
C GLU A 71 14.24 -5.72 22.57
N THR A 72 13.16 -5.42 23.31
CA THR A 72 12.82 -4.03 23.68
C THR A 72 13.86 -3.36 24.58
N THR A 73 14.73 -4.15 25.22
CA THR A 73 15.85 -3.68 26.04
C THR A 73 17.11 -3.36 25.24
N ALA A 74 17.15 -3.71 23.95
CA ALA A 74 18.29 -3.42 23.08
C ALA A 74 18.56 -1.90 23.04
N ILE A 75 19.84 -1.53 23.02
CA ILE A 75 20.29 -0.13 23.11
C ILE A 75 20.83 0.30 21.75
N HIS A 76 20.26 1.38 21.20
CA HIS A 76 20.73 2.01 19.98
C HIS A 76 22.01 2.82 20.23
N ALA A 77 22.72 3.20 19.17
CA ALA A 77 23.97 3.98 19.28
C ALA A 77 23.81 5.31 20.04
N THR A 78 22.59 5.85 20.12
CA THR A 78 22.25 7.08 20.86
C THR A 78 22.04 6.85 22.36
N GLY A 79 22.08 5.60 22.83
CA GLY A 79 21.75 5.21 24.20
C GLY A 79 20.25 5.02 24.47
N VAL A 80 19.40 5.25 23.47
CA VAL A 80 17.95 5.04 23.57
C VAL A 80 17.61 3.56 23.39
N THR A 81 16.65 3.05 24.15
CA THR A 81 16.22 1.65 24.08
C THR A 81 15.24 1.41 22.93
N GLU A 82 15.26 0.21 22.36
CA GLU A 82 14.31 -0.23 21.32
C GLU A 82 12.86 0.01 21.74
N TYR A 83 12.52 -0.22 23.02
CA TYR A 83 11.20 0.07 23.57
C TYR A 83 10.64 1.46 23.19
N HIS A 84 11.50 2.47 23.12
CA HIS A 84 11.10 3.85 22.81
C HIS A 84 11.10 4.17 21.31
N VAL A 85 11.88 3.46 20.49
CA VAL A 85 12.15 3.83 19.10
C VAL A 85 11.85 2.73 18.08
N HIS A 86 11.29 1.60 18.51
CA HIS A 86 10.92 0.47 17.64
C HIS A 86 10.16 0.93 16.39
N ASN A 87 9.06 1.66 16.59
CA ASN A 87 8.24 2.18 15.48
C ASN A 87 8.93 3.27 14.63
N LEU A 88 10.14 3.70 14.99
CA LEU A 88 10.95 4.64 14.21
C LEU A 88 12.03 3.94 13.38
N TYR A 89 12.25 2.63 13.54
CA TYR A 89 13.37 1.93 12.92
C TYR A 89 13.39 2.10 11.39
N GLY A 90 12.29 1.75 10.71
CA GLY A 90 12.15 1.91 9.26
C GLY A 90 12.27 3.37 8.80
N HIS A 91 11.80 4.33 9.61
CA HIS A 91 11.96 5.76 9.32
C HIS A 91 13.43 6.21 9.40
N MET A 92 14.17 5.74 10.41
CA MET A 92 15.59 6.03 10.56
C MET A 92 16.42 5.40 9.43
N GLU A 93 16.12 4.15 9.06
CA GLU A 93 16.77 3.48 7.92
C GLU A 93 16.44 4.20 6.60
N SER A 94 15.19 4.63 6.42
CA SER A 94 14.77 5.43 5.26
C SER A 94 15.61 6.69 5.11
N ARG A 95 15.87 7.39 6.22
CA ARG A 95 16.72 8.59 6.22
C ARG A 95 18.16 8.26 5.81
N ALA A 96 18.76 7.24 6.41
CA ALA A 96 20.12 6.81 6.09
C ALA A 96 20.25 6.40 4.61
N THR A 97 19.28 5.65 4.10
CA THR A 97 19.22 5.20 2.70
C THR A 97 19.11 6.38 1.74
N ARG A 98 18.31 7.40 2.09
CA ARG A 98 18.16 8.60 1.28
C ARG A 98 19.43 9.43 1.22
N ASP A 99 20.11 9.62 2.36
CA ASP A 99 21.37 10.35 2.42
C ASP A 99 22.46 9.62 1.59
N PHE A 100 22.49 8.29 1.63
CA PHE A 100 23.34 7.47 0.75
C PHE A 100 23.03 7.68 -0.73
N LEU A 101 21.77 7.56 -1.16
CA LEU A 101 21.40 7.67 -2.58
C LEU A 101 21.65 9.06 -3.15
N LEU A 102 21.46 10.13 -2.36
CA LEU A 102 21.82 11.49 -2.78
C LEU A 102 23.34 11.66 -2.99
N ALA A 103 24.16 11.00 -2.17
CA ALA A 103 25.60 11.01 -2.34
C ALA A 103 26.06 10.15 -3.52
N TYR A 104 25.42 9.00 -3.73
CA TYR A 104 25.72 8.05 -4.80
C TYR A 104 25.30 8.56 -6.19
N ARG A 105 24.09 9.14 -6.31
CA ARG A 105 23.57 9.75 -7.55
C ARG A 105 23.21 11.22 -7.33
N ARG A 106 24.23 12.07 -7.40
CA ARG A 106 24.09 13.52 -7.26
C ARG A 106 23.12 14.09 -8.29
N ASN A 107 22.34 15.09 -7.88
CA ASN A 107 21.36 15.82 -8.71
C ASN A 107 20.20 14.96 -9.27
N GLN A 108 19.95 13.78 -8.70
CA GLN A 108 18.78 12.96 -9.02
C GLN A 108 17.89 12.79 -7.79
N ARG A 109 16.57 12.63 -8.01
CA ARG A 109 15.64 12.29 -6.94
C ARG A 109 15.76 10.78 -6.66
N PRO A 110 16.04 10.35 -5.41
CA PRO A 110 16.07 8.93 -5.08
C PRO A 110 14.69 8.29 -5.22
N PHE A 111 14.64 7.06 -5.72
CA PHE A 111 13.50 6.17 -5.50
C PHE A 111 13.83 5.24 -4.34
N ILE A 112 13.00 5.27 -3.29
CA ILE A 112 13.12 4.40 -2.13
C ILE A 112 11.74 3.82 -1.85
N LEU A 113 11.63 2.50 -1.81
CA LEU A 113 10.44 1.80 -1.38
C LEU A 113 10.69 1.23 0.02
N SER A 114 9.90 1.59 1.03
CA SER A 114 10.05 1.10 2.41
C SER A 114 8.81 0.37 2.91
N ARG A 115 9.00 -0.70 3.69
CA ARG A 115 7.89 -1.41 4.34
C ARG A 115 7.43 -0.65 5.58
N SER A 116 8.29 -0.56 6.58
CA SER A 116 7.99 0.15 7.81
C SER A 116 8.03 1.65 7.59
N THR A 117 7.02 2.34 8.14
CA THR A 117 6.86 3.79 8.06
C THR A 117 6.38 4.36 9.38
N PHE A 118 6.73 5.62 9.62
CA PHE A 118 6.23 6.47 10.71
C PHE A 118 5.75 7.81 10.15
N ALA A 119 5.12 8.64 10.98
CA ALA A 119 4.72 10.01 10.61
C ALA A 119 5.90 10.78 9.99
N GLY A 120 5.69 11.36 8.81
CA GLY A 120 6.71 12.09 8.05
C GLY A 120 7.58 11.23 7.11
N SER A 121 7.41 9.90 7.08
CA SER A 121 8.20 9.03 6.19
C SER A 121 7.97 9.29 4.71
N GLY A 122 6.78 9.76 4.32
CA GLY A 122 6.47 10.10 2.91
C GLY A 122 7.34 11.21 2.32
N ALA A 123 8.02 12.01 3.15
CA ALA A 123 9.04 12.96 2.68
C ALA A 123 10.35 12.27 2.22
N LEU A 124 10.53 11.00 2.57
CA LEU A 124 11.75 10.24 2.34
C LEU A 124 11.53 9.09 1.34
N VAL A 125 10.37 8.44 1.38
CA VAL A 125 10.13 7.15 0.70
C VAL A 125 8.75 7.03 0.08
N SER A 126 8.65 6.14 -0.89
CA SER A 126 7.43 5.47 -1.34
C SER A 126 7.12 4.26 -0.44
N HIS A 127 5.89 3.76 -0.49
CA HIS A 127 5.44 2.59 0.28
C HIS A 127 4.68 1.59 -0.60
N TRP A 128 4.61 0.33 -0.19
CA TRP A 128 3.65 -0.63 -0.73
C TRP A 128 2.92 -1.29 0.44
N THR A 129 1.66 -1.67 0.25
CA THR A 129 0.77 -2.09 1.34
C THR A 129 1.10 -3.47 1.96
N GLY A 130 2.31 -3.99 1.74
CA GLY A 130 2.78 -5.25 2.29
C GLY A 130 2.32 -6.50 1.54
N ASP A 131 2.52 -7.64 2.19
CA ASP A 131 2.35 -8.98 1.66
C ASP A 131 0.85 -9.39 1.64
N ASN A 132 0.12 -8.90 0.64
CA ASN A 132 -1.30 -9.19 0.45
C ASN A 132 -1.56 -10.61 -0.10
N MET A 133 -2.82 -11.08 0.01
CA MET A 133 -3.27 -12.33 -0.57
C MET A 133 -3.77 -12.14 -2.01
N ALA A 134 -3.61 -13.16 -2.86
CA ALA A 134 -4.28 -13.29 -4.15
C ALA A 134 -5.78 -13.60 -3.96
N SER A 135 -6.52 -12.61 -3.44
CA SER A 135 -7.94 -12.71 -3.10
C SER A 135 -8.73 -11.50 -3.61
N TRP A 136 -10.03 -11.67 -3.86
CA TRP A 136 -10.93 -10.57 -4.22
C TRP A 136 -11.14 -9.58 -3.06
N ALA A 137 -11.03 -10.04 -1.82
CA ALA A 137 -11.12 -9.19 -0.65
C ALA A 137 -9.92 -8.23 -0.58
N ASP A 138 -8.71 -8.73 -0.81
CA ASP A 138 -7.49 -7.92 -0.83
C ASP A 138 -7.46 -6.96 -2.02
N LEU A 139 -8.00 -7.37 -3.18
CA LEU A 139 -8.23 -6.46 -4.31
C LEU A 139 -9.08 -5.25 -3.89
N HIS A 140 -10.19 -5.47 -3.16
CA HIS A 140 -11.05 -4.39 -2.69
C HIS A 140 -10.36 -3.56 -1.60
N VAL A 141 -9.82 -4.19 -0.55
CA VAL A 141 -9.16 -3.53 0.59
C VAL A 141 -7.93 -2.70 0.16
N SER A 142 -7.28 -3.06 -0.94
CA SER A 142 -6.17 -2.28 -1.50
C SER A 142 -6.54 -0.81 -1.78
N ILE A 143 -7.80 -0.52 -2.13
CA ILE A 143 -8.27 0.85 -2.42
C ILE A 143 -8.24 1.68 -1.14
N ALA A 144 -8.84 1.15 -0.06
CA ALA A 144 -8.82 1.79 1.25
C ALA A 144 -7.38 1.97 1.75
N SER A 145 -6.53 0.95 1.61
CA SER A 145 -5.12 1.02 2.00
C SER A 145 -4.37 2.13 1.26
N VAL A 146 -4.61 2.29 -0.05
CA VAL A 146 -4.02 3.39 -0.83
C VAL A 146 -4.52 4.76 -0.36
N PHE A 147 -5.80 4.88 0.00
CA PHE A 147 -6.35 6.11 0.56
C PHE A 147 -5.73 6.45 1.92
N ASP A 148 -5.64 5.48 2.82
CA ASP A 148 -5.07 5.64 4.15
C ASP A 148 -3.65 6.17 4.08
N PHE A 149 -2.79 5.57 3.25
CA PHE A 149 -1.42 6.06 3.07
C PHE A 149 -1.35 7.44 2.40
N GLY A 150 -2.29 7.75 1.51
CA GLY A 150 -2.50 9.12 1.04
C GLY A 150 -2.73 10.10 2.18
N ILE A 151 -3.62 9.76 3.13
CA ILE A 151 -3.95 10.55 4.32
C ILE A 151 -2.74 10.62 5.27
N PHE A 152 -1.95 9.55 5.38
CA PHE A 152 -0.72 9.51 6.18
C PHE A 152 0.44 10.32 5.56
N GLY A 153 0.20 10.97 4.40
CA GLY A 153 1.19 11.80 3.73
C GLY A 153 2.23 11.00 2.93
N ILE A 154 1.89 9.80 2.48
CA ILE A 154 2.72 8.94 1.62
C ILE A 154 2.01 8.76 0.27
N PRO A 155 2.14 9.71 -0.67
CA PRO A 155 1.32 9.73 -1.89
C PRO A 155 1.74 8.69 -2.93
N MET A 156 2.96 8.14 -2.86
CA MET A 156 3.44 7.10 -3.77
C MET A 156 3.28 5.73 -3.11
N VAL A 157 2.06 5.20 -3.17
CA VAL A 157 1.65 3.94 -2.56
C VAL A 157 0.86 3.06 -3.52
N GLY A 158 0.88 1.75 -3.30
CA GLY A 158 0.10 0.76 -4.04
C GLY A 158 0.25 -0.64 -3.45
N ALA A 159 -0.62 -1.56 -3.85
CA ALA A 159 -0.56 -2.96 -3.43
C ALA A 159 0.20 -3.81 -4.45
N ASP A 160 0.63 -5.01 -4.04
CA ASP A 160 1.21 -5.99 -4.95
C ASP A 160 0.11 -6.57 -5.86
N ILE A 161 0.20 -6.19 -7.15
CA ILE A 161 -0.83 -6.49 -8.14
C ILE A 161 -0.85 -7.99 -8.45
N CYS A 162 -2.07 -8.54 -8.48
CA CYS A 162 -2.42 -9.97 -8.54
C CYS A 162 -2.25 -10.74 -7.22
N GLY A 163 -1.75 -10.08 -6.17
CA GLY A 163 -1.56 -10.65 -4.83
C GLY A 163 -0.19 -11.29 -4.65
N PHE A 164 0.40 -11.12 -3.47
CA PHE A 164 1.72 -11.65 -3.14
C PHE A 164 1.66 -13.13 -2.72
N TYR A 165 0.75 -13.48 -1.79
CA TYR A 165 0.56 -14.84 -1.30
C TYR A 165 -0.59 -15.57 -2.01
N GLY A 166 -0.39 -16.86 -2.29
CA GLY A 166 -1.37 -17.71 -2.98
C GLY A 166 -1.32 -17.57 -4.50
N ASN A 167 -1.72 -18.63 -5.21
CA ASN A 167 -1.76 -18.59 -6.68
C ASN A 167 -2.97 -17.77 -7.14
N THR A 168 -2.73 -16.68 -7.85
CA THR A 168 -3.81 -15.91 -8.50
C THR A 168 -4.54 -16.74 -9.57
N THR A 169 -5.73 -16.25 -9.95
CA THR A 169 -6.46 -16.72 -11.12
C THR A 169 -6.33 -15.73 -12.28
N GLU A 170 -6.61 -16.20 -13.50
CA GLU A 170 -6.61 -15.35 -14.70
C GLU A 170 -7.56 -14.16 -14.56
N GLU A 171 -8.79 -14.39 -14.06
CA GLU A 171 -9.78 -13.33 -13.87
C GLU A 171 -9.35 -12.31 -12.80
N LEU A 172 -8.92 -12.80 -11.64
CA LEU A 172 -8.45 -11.93 -10.55
C LEU A 172 -7.27 -11.08 -11.02
N CYS A 173 -6.27 -11.69 -11.67
CA CYS A 173 -5.10 -10.95 -12.12
C CYS A 173 -5.44 -9.94 -13.24
N ALA A 174 -6.38 -10.26 -14.14
CA ALA A 174 -6.85 -9.30 -15.13
C ALA A 174 -7.53 -8.08 -14.47
N ARG A 175 -8.41 -8.29 -13.48
CA ARG A 175 -9.06 -7.20 -12.72
C ARG A 175 -8.09 -6.42 -11.85
N TRP A 176 -7.09 -7.09 -11.28
CA TRP A 176 -6.08 -6.40 -10.49
C TRP A 176 -5.12 -5.60 -11.36
N MET A 177 -4.73 -6.09 -12.55
CA MET A 177 -3.94 -5.30 -13.49
C MET A 177 -4.71 -4.09 -14.03
N GLU A 178 -6.03 -4.21 -14.19
CA GLU A 178 -6.93 -3.10 -14.50
C GLU A 178 -6.89 -2.02 -13.41
N LEU A 179 -7.15 -2.38 -12.15
CA LEU A 179 -7.13 -1.46 -11.01
C LEU A 179 -5.72 -0.91 -10.74
N GLY A 180 -4.74 -1.80 -10.67
CA GLY A 180 -3.37 -1.52 -10.24
C GLY A 180 -2.63 -0.60 -11.19
N ALA A 181 -3.04 -0.53 -12.46
CA ALA A 181 -2.56 0.50 -13.39
C ALA A 181 -2.81 1.93 -12.89
N PHE A 182 -3.76 2.14 -11.97
CA PHE A 182 -4.10 3.44 -11.41
C PHE A 182 -3.54 3.67 -10.00
N TYR A 183 -2.88 2.69 -9.38
CA TYR A 183 -2.16 2.96 -8.13
C TYR A 183 -1.05 3.99 -8.39
N PRO A 184 -0.83 4.96 -7.47
CA PRO A 184 0.33 5.85 -7.55
C PRO A 184 1.65 5.07 -7.72
N PHE A 185 1.85 4.02 -6.93
CA PHE A 185 2.90 3.01 -7.12
C PHE A 185 2.31 1.72 -7.72
N SER A 186 2.68 1.38 -8.96
CA SER A 186 2.10 0.23 -9.70
C SER A 186 3.14 -0.86 -9.93
N ARG A 187 3.10 -1.94 -9.14
CA ARG A 187 4.01 -3.10 -9.22
C ARG A 187 3.25 -4.41 -9.16
N SER A 188 3.58 -5.35 -10.05
CA SER A 188 3.20 -6.76 -9.89
C SER A 188 4.36 -7.50 -9.22
N HIS A 189 4.09 -8.15 -8.09
CA HIS A 189 5.07 -8.85 -7.27
C HIS A 189 4.45 -10.13 -6.72
N ASN A 190 5.27 -11.14 -6.41
CA ASN A 190 4.78 -12.49 -6.10
C ASN A 190 5.71 -13.18 -5.11
N ALA A 191 5.17 -14.01 -4.23
CA ALA A 191 5.97 -14.75 -3.27
C ALA A 191 6.77 -15.88 -3.94
N LYS A 192 7.87 -16.24 -3.29
CA LYS A 192 8.74 -17.32 -3.72
C LYS A 192 7.98 -18.65 -3.73
N GLY A 193 8.09 -19.41 -4.82
CA GLY A 193 7.55 -20.77 -4.94
C GLY A 193 6.10 -20.83 -5.45
N LEU A 194 5.46 -19.69 -5.70
CA LEU A 194 4.14 -19.61 -6.33
C LEU A 194 4.21 -19.65 -7.85
N ALA A 195 3.07 -19.90 -8.49
CA ALA A 195 2.95 -19.89 -9.94
C ALA A 195 3.28 -18.48 -10.49
N PRO A 196 4.02 -18.36 -11.61
CA PRO A 196 4.31 -17.06 -12.22
C PRO A 196 3.03 -16.34 -12.66
N GLN A 197 2.98 -15.04 -12.41
CA GLN A 197 1.80 -14.21 -12.63
C GLN A 197 2.07 -12.94 -13.44
N GLU A 198 3.17 -12.91 -14.20
CA GLU A 198 3.49 -11.77 -15.04
C GLU A 198 2.36 -11.48 -16.05
N PRO A 199 2.20 -10.24 -16.53
CA PRO A 199 1.06 -9.90 -17.37
C PRO A 199 0.92 -10.73 -18.66
N TYR A 200 2.03 -11.27 -19.17
CA TYR A 200 2.05 -12.09 -20.39
C TYR A 200 1.65 -13.57 -20.17
N ARG A 201 1.39 -14.00 -18.93
CA ARG A 201 1.06 -15.40 -18.62
C ARG A 201 -0.29 -15.84 -19.18
N TRP A 202 -1.24 -14.91 -19.33
CA TRP A 202 -2.54 -15.13 -19.97
C TRP A 202 -2.82 -14.07 -21.03
N ALA A 203 -3.48 -14.47 -22.12
CA ALA A 203 -3.83 -13.54 -23.20
C ALA A 203 -4.78 -12.43 -22.73
N SER A 204 -5.76 -12.78 -21.88
CA SER A 204 -6.72 -11.83 -21.32
C SER A 204 -6.05 -10.84 -20.36
N VAL A 205 -5.23 -11.33 -19.43
CA VAL A 205 -4.44 -10.48 -18.51
C VAL A 205 -3.53 -9.54 -19.29
N ALA A 206 -2.86 -10.03 -20.33
CA ALA A 206 -2.00 -9.20 -21.17
C ALA A 206 -2.80 -8.09 -21.88
N LYS A 207 -4.02 -8.39 -22.35
CA LYS A 207 -4.89 -7.43 -23.03
C LYS A 207 -5.46 -6.40 -22.05
N ALA A 208 -5.96 -6.84 -20.90
CA ALA A 208 -6.40 -5.99 -19.80
C ALA A 208 -5.29 -5.02 -19.36
N THR A 209 -4.10 -5.57 -19.12
CA THR A 209 -2.89 -4.83 -18.73
C THR A 209 -2.53 -3.77 -19.77
N ARG A 210 -2.41 -4.15 -21.05
CA ARG A 210 -2.04 -3.19 -22.11
C ARG A 210 -3.06 -2.07 -22.23
N ARG A 211 -4.36 -2.38 -22.09
CA ARG A 211 -5.42 -1.37 -22.18
C ARG A 211 -5.32 -0.38 -21.01
N ALA A 212 -5.26 -0.88 -19.78
CA ALA A 212 -5.18 -0.03 -18.59
C ALA A 212 -3.86 0.76 -18.52
N LEU A 213 -2.72 0.13 -18.83
CA LEU A 213 -1.42 0.83 -18.86
C LEU A 213 -1.34 1.89 -19.96
N ARG A 214 -2.02 1.74 -21.11
CA ARG A 214 -2.09 2.83 -22.10
C ARG A 214 -2.75 4.08 -21.51
N VAL A 215 -3.80 3.91 -20.72
CA VAL A 215 -4.44 5.02 -19.99
C VAL A 215 -3.46 5.60 -18.97
N ARG A 216 -2.84 4.77 -18.13
CA ARG A 216 -1.82 5.21 -17.15
C ARG A 216 -0.73 6.05 -17.79
N TYR A 217 -0.12 5.55 -18.87
CA TYR A 217 0.99 6.20 -19.53
C TYR A 217 0.58 7.50 -20.22
N ALA A 218 -0.65 7.60 -20.74
CA ALA A 218 -1.22 8.86 -21.21
C ALA A 218 -1.47 9.87 -20.08
N LEU A 219 -1.78 9.38 -18.87
CA LEU A 219 -2.03 10.19 -17.68
C LEU A 219 -0.76 10.57 -16.90
N LEU A 220 0.44 10.10 -17.26
CA LEU A 220 1.65 10.32 -16.44
C LEU A 220 1.93 11.79 -16.14
N ALA A 221 1.73 12.68 -17.12
CA ALA A 221 1.91 14.11 -16.91
C ALA A 221 0.92 14.65 -15.86
N TYR A 222 -0.35 14.26 -15.94
CA TYR A 222 -1.38 14.62 -14.98
C TYR A 222 -1.12 14.01 -13.58
N MET A 223 -0.73 12.74 -13.51
CA MET A 223 -0.34 12.11 -12.25
C MET A 223 0.86 12.81 -11.60
N TYR A 224 1.81 13.28 -12.42
CA TYR A 224 2.95 14.04 -11.94
C TYR A 224 2.57 15.42 -11.39
N SER A 225 1.59 16.10 -12.02
CA SER A 225 0.98 17.30 -11.43
C SER A 225 0.24 17.01 -10.13
N ALA A 226 -0.45 15.87 -10.01
CA ALA A 226 -1.07 15.46 -8.74
C ALA A 226 -0.04 15.20 -7.63
N TYR A 227 1.18 14.74 -7.98
CA TYR A 227 2.28 14.68 -7.02
C TYR A 227 2.77 16.08 -6.63
N GLN A 228 2.78 17.05 -7.54
CA GLN A 228 3.08 18.44 -7.21
C GLN A 228 2.06 19.00 -6.22
N ASP A 229 0.76 18.76 -6.44
CA ASP A 229 -0.30 19.14 -5.49
C ASP A 229 -0.07 18.52 -4.11
N SER A 230 0.41 17.26 -4.08
CA SER A 230 0.75 16.57 -2.83
C SER A 230 1.87 17.27 -2.09
N VAL A 231 2.92 17.70 -2.80
CA VAL A 231 4.06 18.40 -2.21
C VAL A 231 3.68 19.80 -1.71
N GLU A 232 2.88 20.54 -2.47
CA GLU A 232 2.54 21.94 -2.14
C GLU A 232 1.40 22.06 -1.13
N HIS A 233 0.42 21.16 -1.19
CA HIS A 233 -0.85 21.30 -0.48
C HIS A 233 -1.20 20.09 0.40
N GLY A 234 -0.44 19.00 0.33
CA GLY A 234 -0.71 17.78 1.10
C GLY A 234 -1.85 16.91 0.55
N TRP A 235 -2.32 17.16 -0.68
CA TRP A 235 -3.37 16.33 -1.28
C TRP A 235 -2.84 14.94 -1.66
N PRO A 236 -3.57 13.85 -1.38
CA PRO A 236 -3.22 12.53 -1.91
C PRO A 236 -3.28 12.48 -3.44
N VAL A 237 -2.52 11.59 -4.07
CA VAL A 237 -2.62 11.38 -5.54
C VAL A 237 -3.84 10.55 -5.90
N ALA A 238 -4.03 9.41 -5.22
CA ALA A 238 -5.27 8.66 -5.26
C ALA A 238 -6.17 9.14 -4.11
N ARG A 239 -7.36 9.64 -4.42
CA ARG A 239 -8.27 10.31 -3.48
C ARG A 239 -9.60 9.57 -3.36
N PRO A 240 -10.15 9.44 -2.14
CA PRO A 240 -11.57 9.09 -1.96
C PRO A 240 -12.46 10.17 -2.60
N LEU A 241 -13.65 9.80 -3.07
CA LEU A 241 -14.60 10.76 -3.65
C LEU A 241 -14.96 11.90 -2.68
N VAL A 242 -15.05 11.60 -1.38
CA VAL A 242 -15.44 12.59 -0.36
C VAL A 242 -14.45 13.77 -0.24
N PHE A 243 -13.22 13.63 -0.73
CA PHE A 243 -12.21 14.70 -0.68
C PHE A 243 -12.51 15.81 -1.68
N GLU A 244 -13.03 15.45 -2.86
CA GLU A 244 -13.44 16.41 -3.91
C GLU A 244 -14.91 16.78 -3.81
N PHE A 245 -15.72 15.90 -3.20
CA PHE A 245 -17.16 16.03 -3.09
C PHE A 245 -17.58 15.79 -1.63
N PRO A 246 -17.49 16.79 -0.75
CA PRO A 246 -17.69 16.62 0.69
C PRO A 246 -19.17 16.38 1.03
N SER A 247 -19.63 15.15 0.85
CA SER A 247 -20.98 14.68 1.15
C SER A 247 -20.92 13.35 1.87
N SER A 248 -21.78 13.17 2.88
CA SER A 248 -21.86 11.93 3.68
C SER A 248 -22.15 10.69 2.84
N GLN A 249 -22.79 10.85 1.68
CA GLN A 249 -23.06 9.74 0.75
C GLN A 249 -21.79 9.10 0.16
N PHE A 250 -20.67 9.85 0.13
CA PHE A 250 -19.40 9.38 -0.43
C PHE A 250 -18.41 8.93 0.64
N ALA A 251 -18.71 9.15 1.93
CA ALA A 251 -17.79 8.85 3.03
C ALA A 251 -17.46 7.36 3.14
N SER A 252 -18.37 6.48 2.75
CA SER A 252 -18.19 5.02 2.75
C SER A 252 -17.84 4.46 1.37
N ASN A 253 -17.55 5.31 0.37
CA ASN A 253 -17.18 4.81 -0.95
C ASN A 253 -15.70 4.41 -0.96
N ASP A 254 -15.46 3.11 -0.92
CA ASP A 254 -14.17 2.44 -1.07
C ASP A 254 -14.10 1.58 -2.34
N LYS A 255 -15.03 1.80 -3.28
CA LYS A 255 -15.19 1.01 -4.52
C LYS A 255 -14.72 1.73 -5.76
N GLN A 256 -14.51 3.05 -5.67
CA GLN A 256 -14.02 3.91 -6.74
C GLN A 256 -12.91 4.79 -6.19
N MET A 257 -11.99 5.21 -7.05
CA MET A 257 -10.94 6.17 -6.68
C MET A 257 -10.85 7.31 -7.69
N LEU A 258 -10.51 8.49 -7.20
CA LEU A 258 -10.05 9.58 -8.04
C LEU A 258 -8.53 9.53 -8.15
N ILE A 259 -7.97 9.77 -9.33
CA ILE A 259 -6.58 10.16 -9.50
C ILE A 259 -6.56 11.68 -9.69
N GLY A 260 -5.88 12.39 -8.80
CA GLY A 260 -6.05 13.83 -8.61
C GLY A 260 -7.53 14.20 -8.38
N SER A 261 -7.98 15.33 -8.93
CA SER A 261 -9.36 15.83 -8.79
C SER A 261 -10.29 15.46 -9.94
N SER A 262 -9.75 14.86 -11.01
CA SER A 262 -10.40 14.84 -12.33
C SER A 262 -10.52 13.48 -13.01
N ILE A 263 -9.85 12.42 -12.56
CA ILE A 263 -9.93 11.10 -13.19
C ILE A 263 -10.61 10.13 -12.24
N LEU A 264 -11.84 9.73 -12.56
CA LEU A 264 -12.61 8.74 -11.78
C LEU A 264 -12.40 7.34 -12.34
N VAL A 265 -11.91 6.44 -11.50
CA VAL A 265 -11.66 5.02 -11.83
C VAL A 265 -12.70 4.17 -11.10
N SER A 266 -13.41 3.34 -11.85
CA SER A 266 -14.49 2.48 -11.35
C SER A 266 -14.20 1.00 -11.68
N PRO A 267 -13.40 0.31 -10.85
CA PRO A 267 -12.97 -1.07 -11.08
C PRO A 267 -14.07 -2.10 -10.80
N VAL A 268 -13.93 -3.29 -11.38
CA VAL A 268 -14.72 -4.48 -10.97
C VAL A 268 -14.01 -5.17 -9.81
N LEU A 269 -14.71 -5.30 -8.68
CA LEU A 269 -14.17 -5.85 -7.43
C LEU A 269 -14.81 -7.19 -7.02
N THR A 270 -15.69 -7.74 -7.85
CA THR A 270 -16.42 -8.98 -7.56
C THR A 270 -16.15 -10.02 -8.64
N GLN A 271 -15.90 -11.26 -8.21
CA GLN A 271 -15.67 -12.39 -9.12
C GLN A 271 -16.83 -12.62 -10.07
N GLY A 272 -16.53 -12.94 -11.34
CA GLY A 272 -17.53 -13.21 -12.37
C GLY A 272 -18.27 -11.98 -12.91
N ALA A 273 -18.17 -10.81 -12.25
CA ALA A 273 -18.89 -9.62 -12.68
C ALA A 273 -18.39 -9.07 -14.03
N ARG A 274 -19.34 -8.63 -14.85
CA ARG A 274 -19.12 -8.02 -16.17
C ARG A 274 -19.76 -6.64 -16.31
N SER A 275 -20.23 -6.10 -15.19
CA SER A 275 -20.72 -4.74 -15.03
C SER A 275 -20.31 -4.24 -13.64
N VAL A 276 -20.37 -2.92 -13.44
CA VAL A 276 -20.11 -2.29 -12.14
C VAL A 276 -21.12 -1.16 -11.91
N ASP A 277 -21.62 -1.04 -10.69
CA ASP A 277 -22.37 0.13 -10.26
C ASP A 277 -21.40 1.19 -9.76
N ALA A 278 -21.29 2.28 -10.50
CA ALA A 278 -20.41 3.40 -10.20
C ALA A 278 -21.23 4.62 -9.82
N VAL A 279 -20.93 5.26 -8.69
CA VAL A 279 -21.55 6.54 -8.35
C VAL A 279 -20.86 7.67 -9.10
N PHE A 280 -21.65 8.56 -9.70
CA PHE A 280 -21.15 9.74 -10.42
C PHE A 280 -21.55 11.01 -9.67
N PRO A 281 -20.58 11.72 -9.06
CA PRO A 281 -20.84 13.02 -8.44
C PRO A 281 -21.46 14.02 -9.43
N THR A 282 -22.20 14.99 -8.90
CA THR A 282 -22.91 15.99 -9.71
C THR A 282 -21.95 16.71 -10.67
N GLY A 283 -22.27 16.68 -11.96
CA GLY A 283 -21.43 17.28 -12.99
C GLY A 283 -21.40 16.45 -14.27
N ARG A 284 -20.51 16.83 -15.19
CA ARG A 284 -20.29 16.08 -16.44
C ARG A 284 -19.10 15.16 -16.26
N TRP A 285 -19.23 13.92 -16.72
CA TRP A 285 -18.16 12.94 -16.73
C TRP A 285 -18.05 12.36 -18.14
N TYR A 286 -16.83 12.24 -18.66
CA TYR A 286 -16.59 11.75 -20.01
C TYR A 286 -15.87 10.42 -19.95
N ASP A 287 -16.42 9.38 -20.55
CA ASP A 287 -15.72 8.09 -20.67
C ASP A 287 -14.39 8.30 -21.42
N TRP A 288 -13.31 7.77 -20.85
CA TRP A 288 -11.95 7.95 -21.38
C TRP A 288 -11.80 7.39 -22.80
N TYR A 289 -12.53 6.33 -23.15
CA TYR A 289 -12.31 5.60 -24.41
C TYR A 289 -13.19 6.12 -25.56
N THR A 290 -14.41 6.51 -25.26
CA THR A 290 -15.44 6.90 -26.24
C THR A 290 -15.72 8.40 -26.23
N HIS A 291 -15.32 9.09 -25.16
CA HIS A 291 -15.68 10.48 -24.87
C HIS A 291 -17.19 10.73 -24.74
N ALA A 292 -17.99 9.66 -24.63
CA ALA A 292 -19.41 9.79 -24.31
C ALA A 292 -19.57 10.42 -22.93
N HIS A 293 -20.54 11.32 -22.78
CA HIS A 293 -20.78 11.99 -21.51
C HIS A 293 -21.84 11.27 -20.67
N ILE A 294 -21.61 11.25 -19.37
CA ILE A 294 -22.54 10.86 -18.33
C ILE A 294 -22.82 12.11 -17.49
N ASN A 295 -24.11 12.42 -17.32
CA ASN A 295 -24.53 13.44 -16.36
C ASN A 295 -24.60 12.80 -14.98
N GLY A 296 -23.66 13.16 -14.11
CA GLY A 296 -23.63 12.70 -12.74
C GLY A 296 -24.70 13.40 -11.91
N HIS A 297 -25.40 12.62 -11.08
CA HIS A 297 -26.48 13.08 -10.22
C HIS A 297 -26.34 12.53 -8.78
N ASN A 298 -25.12 12.20 -8.38
CA ASN A 298 -24.80 11.52 -7.11
C ASN A 298 -25.49 10.15 -6.94
N THR A 299 -25.85 9.51 -8.06
CA THR A 299 -26.50 8.19 -8.09
C THR A 299 -25.61 7.17 -8.78
N ASN A 300 -25.87 5.90 -8.49
CA ASN A 300 -25.21 4.81 -9.21
C ASN A 300 -25.68 4.76 -10.66
N VAL A 301 -24.74 4.48 -11.55
CA VAL A 301 -24.98 4.12 -12.94
C VAL A 301 -24.32 2.75 -13.15
N THR A 302 -25.09 1.79 -13.64
CA THR A 302 -24.55 0.48 -14.02
C THR A 302 -23.82 0.62 -15.35
N LEU A 303 -22.52 0.33 -15.34
CA LEU A 303 -21.65 0.41 -16.50
C LEU A 303 -21.28 -1.00 -16.96
N ASP A 304 -21.22 -1.19 -18.28
CA ASP A 304 -20.60 -2.38 -18.84
C ASP A 304 -19.11 -2.43 -18.45
N ALA A 305 -18.67 -3.57 -17.98
CA ALA A 305 -17.30 -3.80 -17.54
C ALA A 305 -16.85 -5.21 -17.94
N PRO A 306 -16.81 -5.53 -19.25
CA PRO A 306 -16.31 -6.83 -19.69
C PRO A 306 -14.88 -7.04 -19.18
N LEU A 307 -14.43 -8.29 -19.13
CA LEU A 307 -13.02 -8.57 -18.84
C LEU A 307 -12.15 -7.83 -19.85
N GLU A 308 -11.02 -7.24 -19.43
CA GLU A 308 -10.13 -6.42 -20.25
C GLU A 308 -10.59 -4.98 -20.48
N HIS A 309 -11.58 -4.50 -19.72
CA HIS A 309 -12.08 -3.14 -19.74
C HIS A 309 -12.34 -2.64 -18.32
N ILE A 310 -11.62 -1.58 -17.95
CA ILE A 310 -11.86 -0.80 -16.73
C ILE A 310 -12.47 0.54 -17.09
N ASN A 311 -13.52 0.91 -16.36
CA ASN A 311 -14.25 2.16 -16.51
C ASN A 311 -13.44 3.33 -15.93
N VAL A 312 -13.11 4.31 -16.78
CA VAL A 312 -12.33 5.50 -16.43
C VAL A 312 -13.03 6.71 -17.01
N HIS A 313 -13.26 7.73 -16.19
CA HIS A 313 -14.00 8.92 -16.59
C HIS A 313 -13.25 10.20 -16.24
N ILE A 314 -13.30 11.17 -17.15
CA ILE A 314 -12.72 12.49 -17.00
C ILE A 314 -13.79 13.46 -16.51
N ARG A 315 -13.52 14.17 -15.42
CA ARG A 315 -14.41 15.21 -14.89
C ARG A 315 -14.42 16.42 -15.83
N GLY A 316 -15.61 16.78 -16.29
CA GLY A 316 -15.82 17.98 -17.12
C GLY A 316 -15.41 19.26 -16.40
N GLY A 317 -14.75 20.15 -17.13
CA GLY A 317 -14.13 21.37 -16.58
C GLY A 317 -12.66 21.22 -16.20
N SER A 318 -12.08 20.02 -16.39
CA SER A 318 -10.64 19.76 -16.21
C SER A 318 -9.93 19.73 -17.57
N ILE A 319 -8.64 20.08 -17.58
CA ILE A 319 -7.77 20.11 -18.77
C ILE A 319 -6.53 19.25 -18.50
#